data_AF-A0A5J5BEP6-F1
#
_entry.id   AF-A0A5J5BEP6-F1
#
_cell.length_a   1.000
_cell.length_b   1.000
_cell.length_c   1.000
_cell.angle_alpha   90.00
_cell.angle_beta   90.00
_cell.angle_gamma   90.00
#
_symmetry.space_group_name_H-M   'P 1'
#
loop_
_entity.id
_entity.type
_entity.pdbx_description
1 polymer ?
#
loop_
_entity_poly.entity_id
_entity_poly.type
_entity_poly.pdbx_seq_one_letter_code
_entity_poly.pdbx_strand_id
1 'polypeptide(L)'
;MLDKLPHRTLQELAKKCGPLMSMRLGYVPTIVISSPQAAELFLKTHDTVFASRPKVQAVDYLSYDTKGMAFAKYGPYWRNVRKFCTHELLSAAKIDSFKAMRREELESLVQSLMEAAKAHEVVDISEKVAGLIEDMTYRMLFGRNKDDRFDLKSIVHQALSLVAAPNLADYVPFLGTFDLQVRFHASSNMGPSQGNVEF
;
A
#
# COMPACT_ATOMS: atom_id res chain seq x y z
N MET A 1 14.14 8.32 -18.94
CA MET A 1 12.98 7.45 -18.72
C MET A 1 13.26 6.70 -17.43
N LEU A 2 12.36 6.70 -16.44
CA LEU A 2 12.56 5.92 -15.21
C LEU A 2 12.59 4.43 -15.58
N ASP A 3 13.53 3.67 -15.01
CA ASP A 3 13.63 2.23 -15.22
C ASP A 3 12.53 1.46 -14.45
N LYS A 4 12.58 0.12 -14.49
CA LYS A 4 11.64 -0.73 -13.73
C LYS A 4 11.67 -0.48 -12.23
N LEU A 5 12.76 0.08 -11.69
CA LEU A 5 12.96 0.36 -10.27
C LEU A 5 13.19 1.86 -10.06
N PRO A 6 12.14 2.69 -10.19
CA PRO A 6 12.27 4.15 -10.27
C PRO A 6 13.06 4.74 -9.10
N HIS A 7 12.96 4.16 -7.89
CA HIS A 7 13.72 4.58 -6.72
C HIS A 7 15.25 4.50 -6.91
N ARG A 8 15.77 3.52 -7.67
CA ARG A 8 17.22 3.40 -7.97
C ARG A 8 17.67 4.46 -8.97
N THR A 9 16.91 4.64 -10.05
CA THR A 9 17.18 5.70 -11.02
C THR A 9 17.18 7.07 -10.35
N LEU A 10 16.20 7.35 -9.48
CA LEU A 10 16.12 8.61 -8.74
C LEU A 10 17.32 8.80 -7.80
N GLN A 11 17.78 7.75 -7.14
CA GLN A 11 18.98 7.81 -6.30
C GLN A 11 20.24 8.11 -7.11
N GLU A 12 20.42 7.49 -8.28
CA GLU A 12 21.56 7.77 -9.17
C GLU A 12 21.53 9.20 -9.71
N LEU A 13 20.34 9.71 -10.05
CA LEU A 13 20.17 11.10 -10.45
C LEU A 13 20.51 12.06 -9.32
N ALA A 14 20.07 11.77 -8.08
CA ALA A 14 20.40 12.59 -6.92
C ALA A 14 21.92 12.67 -6.66
N LYS A 15 22.68 11.61 -6.95
CA LYS A 15 24.15 11.64 -6.86
C LYS A 15 24.79 12.61 -7.87
N LYS A 16 24.15 12.85 -9.02
CA LYS A 16 24.65 13.73 -10.09
C LYS A 16 24.14 15.15 -9.98
N CYS A 17 22.86 15.32 -9.67
CA CYS A 17 22.15 16.60 -9.67
C CYS A 17 22.06 17.24 -8.28
N GLY A 18 22.39 16.49 -7.22
CA GLY A 18 22.24 16.91 -5.84
C GLY A 18 21.02 16.29 -5.15
N PRO A 19 20.96 16.36 -3.81
CA PRO A 19 19.96 15.67 -3.00
C PRO A 19 18.56 16.30 -3.04
N LEU A 20 18.43 17.50 -3.60
CA LEU A 20 17.16 18.17 -3.86
C LEU A 20 17.10 18.49 -5.35
N MET A 21 16.26 17.77 -6.08
CA MET A 21 16.17 17.91 -7.53
C MET A 21 14.74 18.16 -7.98
N SER A 22 14.60 18.99 -9.02
CA SER A 22 13.33 19.24 -9.69
C SER A 22 13.30 18.49 -11.02
N MET A 23 12.21 17.80 -11.29
CA MET A 23 11.97 17.12 -12.56
C MET A 23 10.48 17.13 -12.92
N ARG A 24 10.15 16.64 -14.11
CA ARG A 24 8.76 16.44 -14.53
C ARG A 24 8.50 14.96 -14.74
N LEU A 25 7.48 14.44 -14.07
CA LEU A 25 6.92 13.11 -14.32
C LEU A 25 5.72 13.31 -15.26
N GLY A 26 5.94 13.08 -16.55
CA GLY A 26 5.01 13.54 -17.58
C GLY A 26 4.86 15.06 -17.56
N TYR A 27 3.65 15.54 -17.31
CA TYR A 27 3.31 16.97 -17.17
C TYR A 27 3.29 17.44 -15.71
N VAL A 28 3.54 16.56 -14.74
CA VAL A 28 3.48 16.89 -13.31
C VAL A 28 4.86 17.33 -12.80
N PRO A 29 5.03 18.59 -12.36
CA PRO A 29 6.25 19.03 -11.70
C PRO A 29 6.45 18.26 -10.40
N THR A 30 7.63 17.69 -10.22
CA THR A 30 7.96 16.82 -9.09
C THR A 30 9.28 17.24 -8.49
N ILE A 31 9.28 17.45 -7.18
CA ILE A 31 10.50 17.65 -6.38
C ILE A 31 10.86 16.33 -5.74
N VAL A 32 12.09 15.89 -5.95
CA VAL A 32 12.63 14.65 -5.36
C VAL A 32 13.65 15.02 -4.30
N ILE A 33 13.47 14.42 -3.12
CA ILE A 33 14.26 14.67 -1.93
C ILE A 33 15.01 13.38 -1.59
N SER A 34 16.34 13.47 -1.51
CA SER A 34 17.26 12.32 -1.36
C SER A 34 18.32 12.54 -0.28
N SER A 35 18.09 13.44 0.69
CA SER A 35 18.91 13.55 1.89
C SER A 35 18.08 13.63 3.17
N PRO A 36 18.61 13.13 4.31
CA PRO A 36 17.92 13.22 5.60
C PRO A 36 17.62 14.67 6.01
N GLN A 37 18.56 15.59 5.79
CA GLN A 37 18.41 17.00 6.17
C GLN A 37 17.25 17.66 5.40
N ALA A 38 17.15 17.41 4.09
CA ALA A 38 16.04 17.91 3.30
C ALA A 38 14.72 17.20 3.66
N ALA A 39 14.74 15.89 3.94
CA ALA A 39 13.56 15.17 4.40
C ALA A 39 13.02 15.73 5.72
N GLU A 40 13.89 16.09 6.67
CA GLU A 40 13.48 16.72 7.94
C GLU A 40 12.77 18.06 7.71
N LEU A 41 13.28 18.90 6.80
CA LEU A 41 12.64 20.18 6.48
C LEU A 41 11.20 19.99 5.97
N PHE A 42 10.96 19.00 5.11
CA PHE A 42 9.64 18.78 4.50
C PHE A 42 8.69 17.97 5.39
N LEU A 43 9.19 16.98 6.12
CA LEU A 43 8.37 16.03 6.87
C LEU A 43 8.20 16.39 8.36
N LYS A 44 8.96 17.37 8.86
CA LYS A 44 8.92 17.81 10.26
C LYS A 44 8.83 19.33 10.40
N THR A 45 9.77 20.09 9.82
CA THR A 45 9.80 21.55 10.01
C THR A 45 8.64 22.26 9.30
N HIS A 46 8.31 21.81 8.09
CA HIS A 46 7.22 22.33 7.26
C HIS A 46 6.16 21.27 6.94
N ASP A 47 5.99 20.31 7.86
CA ASP A 47 5.14 19.13 7.68
C ASP A 47 3.71 19.47 7.24
N THR A 48 3.09 20.49 7.86
CA THR A 48 1.73 20.94 7.55
C THR A 48 1.57 21.47 6.14
N VAL A 49 2.61 22.08 5.56
CA VAL A 49 2.60 22.60 4.18
C VAL A 49 2.61 21.44 3.18
N PHE A 50 3.38 20.39 3.47
CA PHE A 50 3.56 19.22 2.59
C PHE A 50 2.72 18.01 3.00
N ALA A 51 1.80 18.15 3.96
CA ALA A 51 1.02 17.05 4.50
C ALA A 51 -0.02 16.50 3.51
N SER A 52 -0.47 17.32 2.55
CA SER A 52 -1.47 16.91 1.57
C SER A 52 -0.90 15.89 0.56
N ARG A 53 -1.72 14.93 0.15
CA ARG A 53 -1.37 13.93 -0.86
C ARG A 53 -1.82 14.38 -2.25
N PRO A 54 -1.04 14.12 -3.31
CA PRO A 54 -1.52 14.27 -4.67
C PRO A 54 -2.72 13.33 -4.91
N LYS A 55 -3.66 13.75 -5.75
CA LYS A 55 -4.75 12.88 -6.18
C LYS A 55 -4.18 11.79 -7.08
N VAL A 56 -4.57 10.55 -6.80
CA VAL A 56 -4.24 9.36 -7.60
C VAL A 56 -5.56 8.78 -8.06
N GLN A 57 -5.77 8.62 -9.36
CA GLN A 57 -7.09 8.24 -9.88
C GLN A 57 -7.58 6.89 -9.31
N ALA A 58 -6.69 5.91 -9.14
CA ALA A 58 -7.02 4.62 -8.54
C ALA A 58 -7.61 4.75 -7.11
N VAL A 59 -7.21 5.78 -6.37
CA VAL A 59 -7.66 6.01 -5.00
C VAL A 59 -9.11 6.50 -4.96
N ASP A 60 -9.56 7.27 -5.95
CA ASP A 60 -10.94 7.77 -6.00
C ASP A 60 -11.93 6.60 -6.01
N TYR A 61 -11.60 5.54 -6.77
CA TYR A 61 -12.36 4.29 -6.83
C TYR A 61 -12.23 3.45 -5.54
N LEU A 62 -11.03 3.35 -4.97
CA LEU A 62 -10.76 2.47 -3.83
C LEU A 62 -11.21 3.03 -2.47
N SER A 63 -11.39 4.34 -2.35
CA SER A 63 -11.49 4.98 -1.02
C SER A 63 -12.72 5.88 -0.83
N TYR A 64 -13.84 5.55 -1.48
CA TYR A 64 -15.12 6.27 -1.35
C TYR A 64 -14.91 7.80 -1.46
N ASP A 65 -14.36 8.24 -2.61
CA ASP A 65 -14.02 9.65 -2.86
C ASP A 65 -12.92 10.19 -1.93
N THR A 66 -11.78 9.49 -1.85
CA THR A 66 -10.56 9.88 -1.10
C THR A 66 -10.72 9.98 0.42
N LYS A 67 -11.73 9.34 1.01
CA LYS A 67 -11.96 9.36 2.47
C LYS A 67 -11.05 8.42 3.25
N GLY A 68 -10.28 7.58 2.57
CA GLY A 68 -9.26 6.72 3.17
C GLY A 68 -8.11 7.53 3.76
N MET A 69 -7.78 7.30 5.03
CA MET A 69 -6.76 8.07 5.77
C MET A 69 -5.40 8.17 5.06
N ALA A 70 -5.01 7.14 4.31
CA ALA A 70 -3.73 7.09 3.59
C ALA A 70 -3.61 8.12 2.46
N PHE A 71 -4.74 8.51 1.84
CA PHE A 71 -4.75 9.36 0.65
C PHE A 71 -5.65 10.60 0.77
N ALA A 72 -6.38 10.76 1.87
CA ALA A 72 -7.18 11.96 2.09
C ALA A 72 -6.30 13.21 2.18
N LYS A 73 -6.81 14.33 1.65
CA LYS A 73 -6.16 15.63 1.78
C LYS A 73 -6.03 16.03 3.24
N TYR A 74 -4.95 16.73 3.57
CA TYR A 74 -4.75 17.22 4.92
C TYR A 74 -5.83 18.25 5.27
N GLY A 75 -6.45 18.10 6.44
CA GLY A 75 -7.53 18.95 6.90
C GLY A 75 -8.17 18.42 8.19
N PRO A 76 -9.23 19.07 8.69
CA PRO A 76 -9.90 18.68 9.93
C PRO A 76 -10.36 17.21 9.94
N TYR A 77 -10.92 16.72 8.83
CA TYR A 77 -11.34 15.33 8.68
C TYR A 77 -10.17 14.35 8.87
N TRP A 78 -9.10 14.51 8.07
CA TRP A 78 -7.93 13.65 8.17
C TRP A 78 -7.29 13.67 9.56
N ARG A 79 -7.20 14.84 10.19
CA ARG A 79 -6.67 14.97 11.56
C ARG A 79 -7.51 14.20 12.57
N ASN A 80 -8.83 14.28 12.48
CA ASN A 80 -9.75 13.58 13.38
C ASN A 80 -9.66 12.06 13.20
N VAL A 81 -9.66 11.58 11.95
CA VAL A 81 -9.53 10.15 11.64
C VAL A 81 -8.17 9.62 12.09
N ARG A 82 -7.08 10.33 11.81
CA ARG A 82 -5.74 9.96 12.28
C ARG A 82 -5.68 9.92 13.81
N LYS A 83 -6.21 10.93 14.49
CA LYS A 83 -6.26 10.97 15.96
C LYS A 83 -7.02 9.77 16.52
N PHE A 84 -8.20 9.47 15.97
CA PHE A 84 -9.00 8.32 16.37
C PHE A 84 -8.21 7.02 16.22
N CYS A 85 -7.61 6.76 15.05
CA CYS A 85 -6.85 5.53 14.84
C CYS A 85 -5.62 5.44 15.75
N THR A 86 -4.89 6.53 15.98
CA THR A 86 -3.74 6.54 16.89
C THR A 86 -4.16 6.23 18.33
N HIS A 87 -5.27 6.79 18.82
CA HIS A 87 -5.70 6.59 20.20
C HIS A 87 -6.42 5.26 20.44
N GLU A 88 -7.30 4.86 19.53
CA GLU A 88 -8.20 3.72 19.77
C GLU A 88 -7.69 2.42 19.17
N LEU A 89 -7.00 2.49 18.01
CA LEU A 89 -6.62 1.29 17.26
C LEU A 89 -5.13 0.96 17.40
N LEU A 90 -4.28 1.99 17.45
CA LEU A 90 -2.82 1.88 17.38
C LEU A 90 -2.12 2.36 18.66
N SER A 91 -2.85 2.53 19.76
CA SER A 91 -2.24 2.90 21.04
C SER A 91 -1.46 1.74 21.64
N ALA A 92 -0.47 2.06 22.48
CA ALA A 92 0.34 1.05 23.17
C ALA A 92 -0.53 0.07 23.95
N ALA A 93 -1.54 0.56 24.68
CA ALA A 93 -2.48 -0.28 25.41
C ALA A 93 -3.26 -1.23 24.48
N LYS A 94 -3.72 -0.75 23.32
CA LYS A 94 -4.42 -1.60 22.36
C LYS A 94 -3.49 -2.66 21.76
N ILE A 95 -2.27 -2.27 21.40
CA ILE A 95 -1.25 -3.19 20.90
C ILE A 95 -0.89 -4.24 21.97
N ASP A 96 -0.78 -3.85 23.23
CA ASP A 96 -0.48 -4.77 24.33
C ASP A 96 -1.62 -5.74 24.61
N SER A 97 -2.88 -5.32 24.43
CA SER A 97 -4.02 -6.23 24.57
C SER A 97 -3.97 -7.43 23.61
N PHE A 98 -3.32 -7.27 22.45
CA PHE A 98 -3.12 -8.34 21.46
C PHE A 98 -1.80 -9.12 21.66
N LYS A 99 -1.04 -8.86 22.73
CA LYS A 99 0.28 -9.48 22.96
C LYS A 99 0.21 -11.01 23.03
N ALA A 100 -0.76 -11.55 23.77
CA ALA A 100 -0.93 -12.99 23.91
C ALA A 100 -1.25 -13.65 22.55
N MET A 101 -2.19 -13.06 21.80
CA MET A 101 -2.54 -13.51 20.45
C MET A 101 -1.34 -13.49 19.50
N ARG A 102 -0.60 -12.38 19.43
CA ARG A 102 0.58 -12.31 18.55
C ARG A 102 1.66 -13.33 18.92
N ARG A 103 1.80 -13.62 20.21
CA ARG A 103 2.74 -14.63 20.70
C ARG A 103 2.32 -16.03 20.25
N GLU A 104 1.05 -16.37 20.38
CA GLU A 104 0.48 -17.65 19.93
C GLU A 104 0.74 -17.87 18.42
N GLU A 105 0.41 -16.88 17.58
CA GLU A 105 0.63 -16.94 16.13
C GLU A 105 2.12 -17.12 15.78
N LEU A 106 3.00 -16.41 16.51
CA LEU A 106 4.45 -16.52 16.31
C LEU A 106 4.99 -17.89 16.75
N GLU A 107 4.53 -18.41 17.89
CA GLU A 107 4.91 -19.75 18.38
C GLU A 107 4.48 -20.83 17.38
N SER A 108 3.28 -20.72 16.79
CA SER A 108 2.80 -21.60 15.73
C SER A 108 3.72 -21.58 14.49
N LEU A 109 4.11 -20.39 14.01
CA LEU A 109 5.04 -20.27 12.89
C LEU A 109 6.39 -20.91 13.20
N VAL A 110 6.97 -20.63 14.37
CA VAL A 110 8.26 -21.19 14.79
C VAL A 110 8.20 -22.71 14.83
N GLN A 111 7.13 -23.28 15.41
CA GLN A 111 6.93 -24.71 15.45
C GLN A 111 6.85 -25.33 14.04
N SER A 112 6.09 -24.72 13.13
CA SER A 112 6.01 -25.15 11.73
C SER A 112 7.38 -25.13 11.04
N LEU A 113 8.20 -24.11 11.30
CA LEU A 113 9.56 -24.02 10.74
C LEU A 113 10.49 -25.07 11.35
N MET A 114 10.37 -25.37 12.65
CA MET A 114 11.15 -26.43 13.30
C MET A 114 10.83 -27.82 12.74
N GLU A 115 9.56 -28.07 12.42
CA GLU A 115 9.12 -29.33 11.80
C GLU A 115 9.66 -29.47 10.38
N ALA A 116 9.53 -28.42 9.55
CA ALA A 116 10.10 -28.40 8.21
C ALA A 116 11.63 -28.59 8.23
N ALA A 117 12.32 -27.96 9.20
CA ALA A 117 13.77 -28.12 9.36
C ALA A 117 14.15 -29.57 9.72
N LYS A 118 13.40 -30.23 10.62
CA LYS A 118 13.59 -31.65 10.97
C LYS A 118 13.35 -32.57 9.77
N ALA A 119 12.39 -32.23 8.92
CA ALA A 119 12.10 -32.93 7.68
C ALA A 119 13.07 -32.58 6.53
N HIS A 120 13.99 -31.63 6.75
CA HIS A 120 14.91 -31.08 5.74
C HIS A 120 14.18 -30.53 4.49
N GLU A 121 13.01 -29.94 4.72
CA GLU A 121 12.19 -29.33 3.67
C GLU A 121 12.68 -27.91 3.33
N VAL A 122 12.58 -27.56 2.05
CA VAL A 122 12.79 -26.19 1.59
C VAL A 122 11.52 -25.38 1.86
N VAL A 123 11.66 -24.25 2.54
CA VAL A 123 10.53 -23.39 2.93
C VAL A 123 10.64 -22.01 2.30
N ASP A 124 9.53 -21.51 1.74
CA ASP A 124 9.38 -20.10 1.40
C ASP A 124 9.04 -19.29 2.66
N ILE A 125 10.03 -18.57 3.18
CA ILE A 125 9.85 -17.71 4.36
C ILE A 125 8.94 -16.52 4.07
N SER A 126 8.93 -16.02 2.84
CA SER A 126 8.07 -14.89 2.47
C SER A 126 6.61 -15.30 2.51
N GLU A 127 6.28 -16.50 2.03
CA GLU A 127 4.93 -17.05 2.14
C GLU A 127 4.52 -17.25 3.62
N LYS A 128 5.39 -17.85 4.43
CA LYS A 128 5.13 -18.10 5.85
C LYS A 128 4.91 -16.82 6.65
N VAL A 129 5.72 -15.79 6.43
CA VAL A 129 5.56 -14.49 7.09
C VAL A 129 4.31 -13.76 6.58
N ALA A 130 4.00 -13.84 5.29
CA ALA A 130 2.77 -13.27 4.75
C ALA A 130 1.52 -13.92 5.37
N GLY A 131 1.52 -15.24 5.55
CA GLY A 131 0.45 -15.97 6.25
C GLY A 131 0.30 -15.50 7.69
N LEU A 132 1.41 -15.40 8.44
CA LEU A 132 1.41 -14.89 9.80
C LEU A 132 0.76 -13.50 9.92
N ILE A 133 1.14 -12.57 9.03
CA ILE A 133 0.59 -11.22 9.01
C ILE A 133 -0.91 -11.25 8.68
N GLU A 134 -1.32 -12.10 7.75
CA GLU A 134 -2.73 -12.30 7.39
C GLU A 134 -3.52 -12.79 8.61
N ASP A 135 -3.10 -13.87 9.26
CA ASP A 135 -3.81 -14.47 10.40
C ASP A 135 -3.91 -13.50 11.59
N MET A 136 -2.81 -12.81 11.92
CA MET A 136 -2.82 -11.75 12.93
C MET A 136 -3.81 -10.64 12.55
N THR A 137 -3.86 -10.24 11.28
CA THR A 137 -4.77 -9.18 10.81
C THR A 137 -6.23 -9.61 10.94
N TYR A 138 -6.57 -10.84 10.59
CA TYR A 138 -7.93 -11.37 10.77
C TYR A 138 -8.36 -11.33 12.23
N ARG A 139 -7.51 -11.83 13.13
CA ARG A 139 -7.83 -11.87 14.56
C ARG A 139 -7.92 -10.47 15.16
N MET A 140 -7.05 -9.54 14.74
CA MET A 140 -7.06 -8.17 15.25
C MET A 140 -8.25 -7.34 14.74
N LEU A 141 -8.63 -7.49 13.47
CA LEU A 141 -9.69 -6.68 12.85
C LEU A 141 -11.09 -7.27 13.03
N PHE A 142 -11.22 -8.60 12.89
CA PHE A 142 -12.51 -9.28 12.86
C PHE A 142 -12.77 -10.14 14.10
N GLY A 143 -11.78 -10.30 14.99
CA GLY A 143 -11.93 -11.10 16.21
C GLY A 143 -12.09 -12.61 15.95
N ARG A 144 -11.77 -13.07 14.74
CA ARG A 144 -11.92 -14.47 14.31
C ARG A 144 -10.76 -14.88 13.40
N ASN A 145 -10.59 -16.18 13.23
CA ASN A 145 -9.61 -16.74 12.29
C ASN A 145 -10.04 -16.48 10.84
N LYS A 146 -9.09 -16.69 9.91
CA LYS A 146 -9.35 -16.65 8.47
C LYS A 146 -10.53 -17.56 8.11
N ASP A 147 -11.36 -17.09 7.19
CA ASP A 147 -12.58 -17.74 6.72
C ASP A 147 -12.59 -17.67 5.19
N ASP A 148 -12.87 -18.78 4.52
CA ASP A 148 -12.89 -18.90 3.05
C ASP A 148 -13.92 -17.98 2.39
N ARG A 149 -14.89 -17.45 3.15
CA ARG A 149 -15.89 -16.48 2.66
C ARG A 149 -15.33 -15.10 2.35
N PHE A 150 -14.15 -14.76 2.87
CA PHE A 150 -13.55 -13.45 2.69
C PHE A 150 -12.06 -13.61 2.46
N ASP A 151 -11.56 -13.29 1.26
CA ASP A 151 -10.14 -13.35 0.91
C ASP A 151 -9.48 -11.97 1.04
N LEU A 152 -9.08 -11.63 2.27
CA LEU A 152 -8.45 -10.34 2.59
C LEU A 152 -7.13 -10.18 1.83
N LYS A 153 -6.33 -11.24 1.73
CA LYS A 153 -5.02 -11.21 1.06
C LYS A 153 -5.17 -10.85 -0.41
N SER A 154 -6.10 -11.48 -1.13
CA SER A 154 -6.36 -11.16 -2.54
C SER A 154 -6.87 -9.73 -2.71
N ILE A 155 -7.81 -9.28 -1.88
CA ILE A 155 -8.34 -7.92 -1.93
C ILE A 155 -7.23 -6.89 -1.70
N VAL A 156 -6.41 -7.08 -0.67
CA VAL A 156 -5.27 -6.19 -0.36
C VAL A 156 -4.26 -6.20 -1.50
N HIS A 157 -3.94 -7.38 -2.06
CA HIS A 157 -2.99 -7.49 -3.16
C HIS A 157 -3.49 -6.76 -4.42
N GLN A 158 -4.76 -6.94 -4.79
CA GLN A 158 -5.38 -6.24 -5.93
C GLN A 158 -5.45 -4.73 -5.70
N ALA A 159 -5.82 -4.30 -4.49
CA ALA A 159 -5.83 -2.87 -4.16
C ALA A 159 -4.42 -2.26 -4.26
N LEU A 160 -3.40 -2.96 -3.76
CA LEU A 160 -2.01 -2.52 -3.84
C LEU A 160 -1.49 -2.53 -5.28
N SER A 161 -1.84 -3.53 -6.10
CA SER A 161 -1.41 -3.58 -7.51
C SER A 161 -2.01 -2.42 -8.32
N LEU A 162 -3.27 -2.06 -8.06
CA LEU A 162 -3.92 -0.91 -8.68
C LEU A 162 -3.28 0.41 -8.25
N VAL A 163 -2.94 0.59 -6.97
CA VAL A 163 -2.30 1.83 -6.49
C VAL A 163 -0.83 1.93 -6.93
N ALA A 164 -0.12 0.80 -7.01
CA ALA A 164 1.31 0.78 -7.34
C ALA A 164 1.57 0.83 -8.86
N ALA A 165 0.60 0.47 -9.70
CA ALA A 165 0.74 0.51 -11.14
C ALA A 165 0.85 1.97 -11.63
N PRO A 166 1.80 2.28 -12.54
CA PRO A 166 1.89 3.62 -13.11
C PRO A 166 0.63 3.92 -13.92
N ASN A 167 -0.11 4.96 -13.52
CA ASN A 167 -1.24 5.46 -14.28
C ASN A 167 -0.84 6.66 -15.12
N LEU A 168 -1.04 6.57 -16.43
CA LEU A 168 -0.75 7.68 -17.34
C LEU A 168 -1.60 8.92 -17.02
N ALA A 169 -2.82 8.75 -16.52
CA ALA A 169 -3.70 9.86 -16.12
C ALA A 169 -3.12 10.69 -14.98
N ASP A 170 -2.37 10.06 -14.06
CA ASP A 170 -1.75 10.75 -12.92
C ASP A 170 -0.60 11.67 -13.36
N TYR A 171 0.00 11.40 -14.53
CA TYR A 171 1.12 12.17 -15.08
C TYR A 171 0.74 13.02 -16.29
N VAL A 172 -0.36 12.70 -16.96
CA VAL A 172 -0.85 13.34 -18.18
C VAL A 172 -2.36 13.62 -18.03
N PRO A 173 -2.74 14.71 -17.35
CA PRO A 173 -4.13 14.93 -16.91
C PRO A 173 -5.18 14.92 -18.03
N PHE A 174 -4.82 15.35 -19.24
CA PHE A 174 -5.74 15.35 -20.39
C PHE A 174 -6.09 13.94 -20.90
N LEU A 175 -5.30 12.92 -20.54
CA LEU A 175 -5.60 11.52 -20.84
C LEU A 175 -6.47 10.86 -19.76
N GLY A 176 -6.76 11.56 -18.65
CA GLY A 176 -7.57 11.02 -17.55
C GLY A 176 -9.00 10.66 -17.95
N THR A 177 -9.55 11.30 -18.98
CA THR A 177 -10.88 10.99 -19.54
C THR A 177 -10.97 9.62 -20.21
N PHE A 178 -9.83 9.03 -20.59
CA PHE A 178 -9.80 7.73 -21.27
C PHE A 178 -9.70 6.53 -20.30
N ASP A 179 -9.53 6.79 -19.00
CA ASP A 179 -9.36 5.78 -17.93
C ASP A 179 -8.52 4.57 -18.35
N LEU A 180 -7.29 4.87 -18.77
CA LEU A 180 -6.41 3.87 -19.35
C LEU A 180 -6.03 2.79 -18.33
N GLN A 181 -6.01 3.10 -17.03
CA GLN A 181 -5.61 2.15 -15.99
C GLN A 181 -6.66 1.06 -15.73
N VAL A 182 -7.95 1.42 -15.66
CA VAL A 182 -9.02 0.44 -15.40
C VAL A 182 -9.24 -0.47 -16.62
N ARG A 183 -9.13 0.06 -17.84
CA ARG A 183 -9.31 -0.74 -19.08
C ARG A 183 -8.24 -1.82 -19.26
N PHE A 184 -6.98 -1.54 -18.93
CA PHE A 184 -5.92 -2.55 -19.09
C PHE A 184 -6.06 -3.71 -18.10
N HIS A 185 -6.39 -3.46 -16.83
CA HIS A 185 -6.65 -4.52 -15.85
C HIS A 185 -7.95 -5.29 -16.12
N ALA A 186 -9.02 -4.63 -16.57
CA ALA A 186 -10.25 -5.31 -17.00
C ALA A 186 -10.00 -6.24 -18.21
N SER A 187 -9.11 -5.86 -19.13
CA SER A 187 -8.77 -6.70 -20.30
C SER A 187 -7.82 -7.87 -20.00
N SER A 188 -7.04 -7.80 -18.91
CA SER A 188 -6.11 -8.86 -18.52
C SER A 188 -6.71 -9.89 -17.56
N ASN A 189 -7.89 -9.62 -16.99
CA ASN A 189 -8.67 -10.57 -16.19
C ASN A 189 -9.83 -11.23 -16.93
N MET A 190 -10.03 -10.98 -18.24
CA MET A 190 -11.00 -11.73 -19.05
C MET A 190 -10.34 -12.97 -19.67
N GLY A 191 -10.29 -14.06 -18.89
CA GLY A 191 -10.34 -15.40 -19.47
C GLY A 191 -11.67 -15.61 -20.21
N PRO A 192 -11.75 -16.57 -21.16
CA PRO A 192 -12.76 -16.57 -22.20
C PRO A 192 -14.17 -16.64 -21.60
N SER A 193 -14.98 -15.64 -21.93
CA SER A 193 -16.41 -15.61 -21.67
C SER A 193 -17.07 -16.80 -22.36
N GLN A 194 -17.42 -17.83 -21.60
CA GLN A 194 -18.42 -18.79 -22.03
C GLN A 194 -19.81 -18.18 -21.85
N GLY A 195 -20.49 -18.00 -22.99
CA GLY A 195 -21.86 -18.47 -23.17
C GLY A 195 -22.98 -17.63 -22.56
N ASN A 196 -23.62 -16.85 -23.43
CA ASN A 196 -25.06 -16.62 -23.55
C ASN A 196 -25.96 -17.11 -22.40
N VAL A 197 -26.77 -16.19 -21.86
CA VAL A 197 -28.21 -16.43 -21.74
C VAL A 197 -28.94 -15.13 -22.09
N GLU A 198 -29.76 -15.19 -23.15
CA GLU A 198 -30.75 -14.19 -23.49
C GLU A 198 -31.97 -14.30 -22.55
N PHE A 199 -32.52 -13.13 -22.20
CA PHE A 199 -33.75 -12.82 -21.46
C PHE A 199 -33.86 -13.25 -19.99
#